data_AF-A0A7W6TZN9-F1
#
_entry.id   AF-A0A7W6TZN9-F1
#
_cell.length_a   1.000
_cell.length_b   1.000
_cell.length_c   1.000
_cell.angle_alpha   90.00
_cell.angle_beta   90.00
_cell.angle_gamma   90.00
#
_symmetry.space_group_name_H-M   'P 1'
#
loop_
_entity.id
_entity.type
_entity.pdbx_description
1 polymer ?
#
loop_
_entity_poly.entity_id
_entity_poly.type
_entity_poly.pdbx_seq_one_letter_code
_entity_poly.pdbx_strand_id
1 'polypeptide(L)'
;MGQKSEPAAFEQVYVVGLDDDGRPLGARFTILRDSIVSAAMDITNCRVLIRQPAEVCAVARKLPVGHVFGSGKMVTLFLPNIRRELYVAILAAERLAAQQDNLRVAGALLHTIH
;
A
#
# COMPACT_ATOMS: atom_id res chain seq x y z
N MET A 1 1.40 23.93 20.58
CA MET A 1 2.43 23.09 19.94
C MET A 1 1.72 21.85 19.40
N GLY A 2 1.55 21.75 18.08
CA GLY A 2 0.81 20.64 17.48
C GLY A 2 1.65 19.37 17.53
N GLN A 3 1.19 18.39 18.29
CA GLN A 3 1.76 17.04 18.29
C GLN A 3 1.52 16.50 16.89
N LYS A 4 2.55 16.57 16.03
CA LYS A 4 2.55 15.91 14.74
C LYS A 4 2.79 14.44 15.02
N SER A 5 1.78 13.77 15.56
CA SER A 5 1.79 12.32 15.73
C SER A 5 2.12 11.73 14.38
N GLU A 6 3.27 11.06 14.29
CA GLU A 6 3.55 10.19 13.17
C GLU A 6 2.36 9.22 13.10
N PRO A 7 1.62 9.21 11.97
CA PRO A 7 0.48 8.33 11.85
C PRO A 7 1.02 6.93 12.01
N ALA A 8 0.47 6.23 12.98
CA ALA A 8 0.94 4.91 13.31
C ALA A 8 0.87 4.05 12.05
N ALA A 9 1.78 3.09 11.91
CA ALA A 9 1.96 2.32 10.67
C ALA A 9 0.65 1.67 10.14
N PHE A 10 -0.36 1.52 11.01
CA PHE A 10 -1.70 1.02 10.70
C PHE A 10 -2.65 2.03 10.01
N GLU A 11 -2.32 3.32 9.96
CA GLU A 11 -3.09 4.36 9.25
C GLU A 11 -2.49 4.73 7.89
N GLN A 12 -1.35 4.11 7.53
CA GLN A 12 -0.66 4.38 6.28
C GLN A 12 -1.24 3.53 5.16
N VAL A 13 -1.50 4.15 4.03
CA VAL A 13 -2.02 3.50 2.82
C VAL A 13 -0.99 3.65 1.72
N TYR A 14 -0.66 2.55 1.09
CA TYR A 14 0.21 2.54 -0.07
C TYR A 14 -0.62 2.17 -1.29
N VAL A 15 -0.49 2.94 -2.36
CA VAL A 15 -1.15 2.66 -3.63
C VAL A 15 -0.04 2.41 -4.64
N VAL A 16 -0.08 1.27 -5.31
CA VAL A 16 0.88 0.91 -6.36
C VAL A 16 0.13 0.34 -7.54
N GLY A 17 0.52 0.68 -8.76
CA GLY A 17 -0.17 0.22 -9.95
C GLY A 17 0.66 0.41 -11.20
N LEU A 18 0.03 0.18 -12.34
CA LEU A 18 0.58 0.49 -13.64
C LEU A 18 -0.30 1.56 -14.30
N ASP A 19 0.34 2.53 -14.93
CA ASP A 19 -0.33 3.46 -15.84
C ASP A 19 -0.81 2.75 -17.11
N ASP A 20 -1.61 3.43 -17.93
CA ASP A 20 -2.04 2.94 -19.25
C ASP A 20 -0.85 2.56 -20.15
N ASP A 21 0.26 3.30 -20.03
CA ASP A 21 1.52 3.06 -20.74
C ASP A 21 2.35 1.88 -20.14
N GLY A 22 1.80 1.16 -19.15
CA GLY A 22 2.49 0.08 -18.43
C GLY A 22 3.62 0.57 -17.52
N ARG A 23 3.62 1.86 -17.18
CA ARG A 23 4.63 2.47 -16.32
C ARG A 23 4.25 2.27 -14.85
N PRO A 24 5.18 1.84 -13.99
CA PRO A 24 4.88 1.64 -12.60
C PRO A 24 4.62 2.96 -11.89
N LEU A 25 3.44 3.05 -11.30
CA LEU A 25 2.98 4.20 -10.52
C LEU A 25 2.91 3.80 -9.06
N GLY A 26 3.19 4.74 -8.17
CA GLY A 26 2.98 4.48 -6.77
C GLY A 26 3.12 5.68 -5.86
N ALA A 27 2.33 5.66 -4.80
CA ALA A 27 2.29 6.69 -3.80
C ALA A 27 2.07 6.11 -2.41
N ARG A 28 2.63 6.79 -1.41
CA ARG A 28 2.25 6.59 0.00
C ARG A 28 1.36 7.72 0.48
N PHE A 29 0.34 7.37 1.24
CA PHE A 29 -0.55 8.28 1.93
C PHE A 29 -0.41 8.03 3.42
N THR A 30 -0.24 9.12 4.17
CA THR A 30 -0.06 9.07 5.62
C THR A 30 -1.38 8.96 6.37
N ILE A 31 -2.51 9.06 5.66
CA ILE A 31 -3.87 9.02 6.24
C ILE A 31 -4.70 8.07 5.37
N LEU A 32 -5.30 7.06 5.99
CA LEU A 32 -6.32 6.23 5.38
C LEU A 32 -7.62 7.04 5.25
N ARG A 33 -8.09 7.20 4.01
CA ARG A 33 -9.40 7.77 3.70
C ARG A 33 -10.11 6.89 2.70
N ASP A 34 -11.42 6.67 2.89
CA ASP A 34 -12.25 5.92 1.95
C ASP A 34 -12.19 6.51 0.55
N SER A 35 -12.08 7.83 0.44
CA SER A 35 -11.90 8.52 -0.84
C SER A 35 -10.60 8.13 -1.56
N ILE A 36 -9.53 7.81 -0.82
CA ILE A 36 -8.27 7.34 -1.42
C ILE A 36 -8.45 5.92 -1.93
N VAL A 37 -9.04 5.04 -1.12
CA VAL A 37 -9.27 3.65 -1.52
C VAL A 37 -10.20 3.59 -2.73
N SER A 38 -11.29 4.34 -2.71
CA SER A 38 -12.25 4.45 -3.81
C SER A 38 -11.59 4.98 -5.08
N ALA A 39 -10.85 6.09 -4.99
CA ALA A 39 -10.15 6.66 -6.15
C ALA A 39 -9.04 5.74 -6.69
N ALA A 40 -8.36 4.99 -5.83
CA ALA A 40 -7.38 3.99 -6.27
C ALA A 40 -8.04 2.79 -6.95
N MET A 41 -9.26 2.41 -6.55
CA MET A 41 -10.03 1.35 -7.20
C MET A 41 -10.57 1.76 -8.58
N ASP A 42 -10.79 3.06 -8.80
CA ASP A 42 -11.19 3.60 -10.09
C ASP A 42 -10.04 3.53 -11.13
N ILE A 43 -8.78 3.55 -10.66
CA ILE A 43 -7.62 3.44 -11.52
C ILE A 43 -7.42 1.97 -11.94
N THR A 44 -7.52 1.74 -13.24
CA THR A 44 -7.30 0.41 -13.81
C THR A 44 -5.88 -0.06 -13.48
N ASN A 45 -5.74 -1.27 -12.94
CA ASN A 45 -4.46 -1.89 -12.58
C ASN A 45 -3.73 -1.29 -11.36
N CYS A 46 -4.46 -0.66 -10.44
CA CYS A 46 -3.96 -0.26 -9.13
C CYS A 46 -4.26 -1.30 -8.03
N ARG A 47 -3.35 -1.40 -7.06
CA ARG A 47 -3.45 -2.18 -5.83
C ARG A 47 -3.32 -1.25 -4.63
N VAL A 48 -4.25 -1.40 -3.70
CA VAL A 48 -4.24 -0.66 -2.43
C VAL A 48 -3.73 -1.60 -1.35
N LEU A 49 -2.63 -1.20 -0.73
CA LEU A 49 -1.93 -1.92 0.31
C LEU A 49 -2.19 -1.20 1.65
N ILE A 50 -3.08 -1.77 2.45
CA ILE A 50 -3.52 -1.24 3.75
C ILE A 50 -3.04 -2.19 4.85
N ARG A 51 -2.56 -1.65 5.98
CA ARG A 51 -2.15 -2.45 7.17
C ARG A 51 -1.17 -3.60 6.85
N GLN A 52 -0.25 -3.32 5.94
CA GLN A 52 0.78 -4.26 5.53
C GLN A 52 1.80 -4.52 6.65
N PRO A 53 2.42 -5.71 6.70
CA PRO A 53 3.45 -6.02 7.68
C PRO A 53 4.68 -5.12 7.51
N ALA A 54 5.49 -5.03 8.58
CA ALA A 54 6.61 -4.10 8.65
C ALA A 54 7.60 -4.22 7.48
N GLU A 55 7.80 -5.43 6.96
CA GLU A 55 8.67 -5.72 5.81
C GLU A 55 8.18 -5.02 4.53
N VAL A 56 6.90 -5.17 4.21
CA VAL A 56 6.27 -4.47 3.07
C VAL A 56 6.26 -2.96 3.31
N CYS A 57 5.94 -2.53 4.53
CA CYS A 57 5.91 -1.12 4.93
C CYS A 57 7.30 -0.46 4.77
N ALA A 58 8.39 -1.18 5.08
CA ALA A 58 9.76 -0.69 4.92
C ALA A 58 10.13 -0.43 3.45
N VAL A 59 9.67 -1.29 2.54
CA VAL A 59 9.86 -1.09 1.10
C VAL A 59 8.93 0.02 0.58
N ALA A 60 7.66 -0.01 0.97
CA ALA A 60 6.64 0.94 0.52
C ALA A 60 6.86 2.36 1.08
N ARG A 61 7.58 2.53 2.20
CA ARG A 61 7.99 3.85 2.72
C ARG A 61 8.90 4.62 1.75
N LYS A 62 9.59 3.92 0.83
CA LYS A 62 10.37 4.55 -0.25
C LYS A 62 9.49 5.17 -1.33
N LEU A 63 8.18 4.90 -1.34
CA LEU A 63 7.27 5.55 -2.25
C LEU A 63 7.21 7.05 -1.95
N PRO A 64 7.14 7.87 -3.01
CA PRO A 64 6.87 9.29 -2.86
C PRO A 64 5.49 9.50 -2.22
N VAL A 65 5.33 10.62 -1.52
CA VAL A 65 4.03 10.98 -0.92
C VAL A 65 3.08 11.35 -2.05
N GLY A 66 1.93 10.68 -2.10
CA GLY A 66 0.87 10.97 -3.06
C GLY A 66 0.03 12.14 -2.62
N HIS A 67 -0.58 12.81 -3.59
CA HIS A 67 -1.55 13.85 -3.34
C HIS A 67 -2.92 13.41 -3.81
N VAL A 68 -3.94 13.73 -3.01
CA VAL A 68 -5.33 13.54 -3.37
C VAL A 68 -5.82 14.87 -3.92
N PHE A 69 -6.30 14.86 -5.17
CA PHE A 69 -6.89 16.02 -5.81
C PHE A 69 -8.41 15.85 -5.86
N GLY A 70 -9.12 16.94 -5.58
CA GLY A 70 -10.58 16.96 -5.55
C GLY A 70 -11.18 16.88 -4.15
N SER A 71 -12.41 17.37 -4.02
CA SER A 71 -13.23 17.31 -2.81
C SER A 71 -14.69 17.17 -3.24
N GLY A 72 -15.39 16.13 -2.77
CA GLY A 72 -16.77 15.82 -3.17
C GLY A 72 -16.88 14.57 -4.07
N LYS A 73 -17.60 14.67 -5.20
CA LYS A 73 -17.98 13.54 -6.07
C LYS A 73 -16.86 13.01 -6.98
N MET A 74 -15.79 13.78 -7.20
CA MET A 74 -14.66 13.38 -8.04
C MET A 74 -13.39 13.54 -7.21
N VAL A 75 -12.80 12.40 -6.86
CA VAL A 75 -11.55 12.33 -6.11
C VAL A 75 -10.56 11.60 -7.00
N THR A 76 -9.44 12.24 -7.32
CA THR A 76 -8.40 11.70 -8.18
C THR A 76 -7.12 11.58 -7.38
N LEU A 77 -6.46 10.43 -7.46
CA LEU A 77 -5.14 10.26 -6.86
C LEU A 77 -4.06 10.66 -7.83
N PHE A 78 -3.13 11.45 -7.33
CA PHE A 78 -1.88 11.66 -8.02
C PHE A 78 -0.90 10.58 -7.60
N LEU A 79 -0.69 9.65 -8.52
CA LEU A 79 0.31 8.60 -8.41
C LEU A 79 1.52 8.99 -9.27
N PRO A 80 2.63 9.45 -8.67
CA PRO A 80 3.83 9.72 -9.43
C PRO A 80 4.43 8.42 -9.98
N ASN A 81 5.20 8.56 -11.05
CA ASN A 81 5.94 7.46 -11.65
C ASN A 81 7.06 7.02 -10.71
N ILE A 82 7.14 5.72 -10.45
CA ILE A 82 8.15 5.12 -9.59
C ILE A 82 9.08 4.24 -10.41
N ARG A 83 10.23 3.88 -9.84
CA ARG A 83 11.12 2.93 -10.52
C ARG A 83 10.46 1.55 -10.57
N ARG A 84 10.61 0.86 -11.71
CA ARG A 84 10.13 -0.52 -11.88
C ARG A 84 10.70 -1.47 -10.83
N GLU A 85 11.97 -1.27 -10.45
CA GLU A 85 12.60 -2.04 -9.36
C GLU A 85 11.85 -1.91 -8.03
N LEU A 86 11.39 -0.69 -7.69
CA LEU A 86 10.63 -0.45 -6.46
C LEU A 86 9.26 -1.12 -6.52
N TYR A 87 8.57 -1.03 -7.66
CA TYR A 87 7.31 -1.72 -7.88
C TYR A 87 7.44 -3.24 -7.71
N VAL A 88 8.45 -3.85 -8.34
CA VAL A 88 8.73 -5.28 -8.23
C VAL A 88 9.10 -5.66 -6.79
N ALA A 89 9.90 -4.85 -6.10
CA ALA A 89 10.27 -5.09 -4.70
C ALA A 89 9.05 -5.08 -3.77
N ILE A 90 8.09 -4.17 -3.98
CA ILE A 90 6.85 -4.11 -3.20
C ILE A 90 6.00 -5.36 -3.44
N LEU A 91 5.82 -5.77 -4.71
CA LEU A 91 5.09 -6.99 -5.04
C LEU A 91 5.76 -8.26 -4.48
N ALA A 92 7.10 -8.31 -4.52
CA ALA A 92 7.85 -9.42 -3.95
C ALA A 92 7.70 -9.48 -2.43
N ALA A 93 7.78 -8.33 -1.74
CA ALA A 93 7.58 -8.24 -0.30
C ALA A 93 6.14 -8.63 0.09
N GLU A 94 5.13 -8.18 -0.65
CA GLU A 94 3.73 -8.58 -0.44
C GLU A 94 3.53 -10.08 -0.60
N ARG A 95 4.14 -10.67 -1.64
CA ARG A 95 4.07 -12.11 -1.86
C ARG A 95 4.76 -12.89 -0.74
N LEU A 96 5.93 -12.43 -0.31
CA LEU A 96 6.68 -13.05 0.80
C LEU A 96 5.88 -12.97 2.11
N ALA A 97 5.31 -11.80 2.40
CA ALA A 97 4.46 -11.57 3.55
C ALA A 97 3.23 -12.49 3.55
N ALA A 98 2.55 -12.63 2.41
CA ALA A 98 1.44 -13.55 2.26
C ALA A 98 1.85 -15.02 2.48
N GLN A 99 3.05 -15.41 2.04
CA GLN A 99 3.59 -16.75 2.28
C GLN A 99 3.94 -16.99 3.76
N GLN A 100 4.49 -15.98 4.45
CA GLN A 100 4.81 -16.07 5.88
C GLN A 100 3.56 -16.13 6.74
N ASP A 101 2.50 -15.39 6.39
CA ASP A 101 1.20 -15.48 7.03
C ASP A 101 0.63 -16.89 6.89
N ASN A 102 0.67 -17.45 5.67
CA ASN A 102 0.20 -18.81 5.39
C ASN A 102 0.97 -19.88 6.21
N LEU A 103 2.30 -19.74 6.31
CA LEU A 103 3.13 -20.62 7.13
C LEU A 103 2.83 -20.48 8.63
N ARG A 104 2.54 -19.26 9.10
CA ARG A 104 2.14 -19.02 10.50
C ARG A 104 0.81 -19.66 10.84
N VAL A 105 -0.21 -19.52 9.99
CA VAL A 105 -1.52 -20.14 10.24
C VAL A 105 -1.44 -21.67 10.17
N ALA A 106 -0.65 -22.22 9.24
CA ALA A 106 -0.40 -23.66 9.15
C ALA A 106 0.34 -24.20 10.38
N GLY A 107 1.35 -23.47 10.88
CA GLY A 107 2.07 -23.83 12.11
C GLY A 107 1.22 -23.72 13.38
N ALA A 108 0.32 -22.73 13.45
CA ALA A 108 -0.60 -22.56 14.58
C ALA A 108 -1.66 -23.67 14.66
N LEU A 109 -2.15 -24.14 13.51
CA LEU A 109 -3.05 -25.30 13.42
C LEU A 109 -2.39 -26.60 13.91
N LEU A 110 -1.09 -26.77 13.67
CA LEU A 110 -0.34 -27.94 14.17
C LEU A 110 -0.11 -27.90 15.68
N HIS A 111 0.00 -26.72 16.31
CA HIS A 111 0.24 -26.60 17.75
C HIS A 111 -1.03 -26.75 18.60
N THR A 112 -2.22 -26.66 18.01
CA THR A 112 -3.49 -26.74 18.74
C THR A 112 -4.03 -28.17 18.87
N ILE A 113 -3.33 -29.17 18.32
CA ILE A 113 -3.70 -30.60 18.35
C ILE A 113 -2.83 -31.39 19.35
N HIS A 114 -2.42 -30.79 20.48
CA HIS A 114 -1.72 -31.55 21.53
C HIS A 114 -2.14 -31.14 22.94
#